data_AF-C3YKR8-F1
#
_entry.id   AF-C3YKR8-F1
#
_cell.length_a   1.000
_cell.length_b   1.000
_cell.length_c   1.000
_cell.angle_alpha   90.00
_cell.angle_beta   90.00
_cell.angle_gamma   90.00
#
_symmetry.space_group_name_H-M   'P 1'
#
loop_
_entity.id
_entity.type
_entity.pdbx_description
1 polymer ?
#
loop_
_entity_poly.entity_id
_entity_poly.type
_entity_poly.pdbx_seq_one_letter_code
_entity_poly.pdbx_strand_id
1 'polypeptide(L)'
;MTEMTITGTNRVRPGISSYVTDPPSVKTDLVRLLNSAATVVPQELQGLTPVYLKATAGMRLLEPNDVDAIFDQINQLFEDSSQNPFKFERGWAKVISVFSPLSILASRYDLYTNSYLKFGQDQFRLQLYGLLYDQAADKNAYIDNPCDLVGYNTTEDLGENRTAKIQGGIF
;
A
#
# COMPACT_ATOMS: atom_id res chain seq x y z
N MET A 1 -30.88 13.81 11.72
CA MET A 1 -29.86 12.74 11.64
C MET A 1 -29.26 12.86 10.26
N THR A 2 -28.15 13.57 10.13
CA THR A 2 -27.51 13.87 8.84
C THR A 2 -26.82 12.60 8.35
N GLU A 3 -27.23 12.07 7.20
CA GLU A 3 -26.52 10.98 6.54
C GLU A 3 -25.11 11.47 6.16
N MET A 4 -24.09 10.74 6.61
CA MET A 4 -22.70 11.01 6.27
C MET A 4 -22.41 10.37 4.91
N THR A 5 -22.60 11.11 3.83
CA THR A 5 -22.22 10.67 2.48
C THR A 5 -20.69 10.65 2.37
N ILE A 6 -20.08 9.46 2.39
CA ILE A 6 -18.63 9.31 2.20
C ILE A 6 -18.29 9.54 0.72
N THR A 7 -18.07 10.79 0.34
CA THR A 7 -17.62 11.16 -1.02
C THR A 7 -16.11 11.32 -1.06
N GLY A 8 -15.39 10.30 -1.55
CA GLY A 8 -14.02 10.42 -2.04
C GLY A 8 -12.96 9.63 -1.26
N THR A 9 -12.29 8.70 -1.93
CA THR A 9 -11.05 8.10 -1.44
C THR A 9 -9.87 8.93 -1.92
N ASN A 10 -9.20 9.66 -1.04
CA ASN A 10 -7.91 10.29 -1.38
C ASN A 10 -6.76 9.29 -1.25
N ARG A 11 -5.78 9.41 -2.15
CA ARG A 11 -4.61 8.54 -2.22
C ARG A 11 -3.36 9.38 -2.42
N VAL A 12 -2.28 8.99 -1.74
CA VAL A 12 -0.95 9.59 -1.90
C VAL A 12 0.02 8.50 -2.35
N ARG A 13 1.01 8.89 -3.14
CA ARG A 13 2.16 8.08 -3.54
C ARG A 13 3.44 8.85 -3.20
N PRO A 14 4.54 8.17 -2.81
CA PRO A 14 4.71 6.72 -2.75
C PRO A 14 4.01 6.06 -1.54
N GLY A 15 4.05 4.73 -1.46
CA GLY A 15 3.53 4.01 -0.29
C GLY A 15 4.47 4.16 0.92
N ILE A 16 3.93 4.01 2.14
CA ILE A 16 4.69 4.25 3.38
C ILE A 16 5.97 3.40 3.55
N SER A 17 6.09 2.29 2.82
CA SER A 17 7.32 1.48 2.81
C SER A 17 8.49 2.13 2.06
N SER A 18 8.28 3.29 1.42
CA SER A 18 9.31 3.96 0.61
C SER A 18 10.11 5.00 1.40
N TYR A 19 9.71 5.29 2.65
CA TYR A 19 10.34 6.30 3.50
C TYR A 19 11.44 5.74 4.40
N VAL A 20 12.00 4.57 4.07
CA VAL A 20 13.06 3.93 4.87
C VAL A 20 14.27 4.86 5.07
N THR A 21 14.63 5.60 4.02
CA THR A 21 15.78 6.53 4.05
C THR A 21 15.48 7.86 4.73
N ASP A 22 14.21 8.24 4.86
CA ASP A 22 13.78 9.48 5.51
C ASP A 22 12.42 9.28 6.21
N PRO A 23 12.38 8.55 7.35
CA PRO A 23 11.12 8.24 8.03
C PRO A 23 10.27 9.46 8.40
N PRO A 24 10.82 10.61 8.86
CA PRO A 24 10.03 11.79 9.19
C PRO A 24 9.15 12.31 8.05
N SER A 25 9.59 12.18 6.80
CA SER A 25 8.85 12.68 5.63
C SER A 25 7.48 12.00 5.42
N VAL A 26 7.27 10.81 5.98
CA VAL A 26 5.96 10.11 5.96
C VAL A 26 4.84 10.97 6.56
N LYS A 27 5.18 11.83 7.54
CA LYS A 27 4.21 12.67 8.24
C LYS A 27 3.50 13.63 7.30
N THR A 28 4.24 14.22 6.36
CA THR A 28 3.72 15.21 5.40
C THR A 28 2.57 14.63 4.57
N ASP A 29 2.71 13.37 4.13
CA ASP A 29 1.71 12.72 3.29
C ASP A 29 0.51 12.23 4.09
N LEU A 30 0.74 11.78 5.33
CA LEU A 30 -0.33 11.42 6.25
C LEU A 30 -1.15 12.62 6.71
N VAL A 31 -0.53 13.78 6.98
CA VAL A 31 -1.24 15.03 7.29
C VAL A 31 -2.17 15.43 6.16
N ARG A 32 -1.74 15.29 4.89
CA ARG A 32 -2.62 15.56 3.73
C ARG A 32 -3.87 14.66 3.74
N LEU A 33 -3.71 13.38 4.08
CA LEU A 33 -4.84 12.44 4.20
C LEU A 33 -5.74 12.77 5.40
N LEU A 34 -5.17 13.13 6.56
CA LEU A 34 -5.92 13.51 7.75
C LEU A 34 -6.75 14.78 7.51
N ASN A 35 -6.15 15.80 6.88
CA ASN A 35 -6.85 17.03 6.52
C ASN A 35 -8.00 16.75 5.56
N SER A 36 -7.81 15.86 4.58
CA SER A 36 -8.91 15.43 3.72
C SER A 36 -10.00 14.66 4.46
N ALA A 37 -9.66 13.83 5.44
CA ALA A 37 -10.69 13.15 6.22
C ALA A 37 -11.47 14.14 7.10
N ALA A 38 -10.79 15.17 7.61
CA ALA A 38 -11.38 16.21 8.43
C ALA A 38 -12.38 17.10 7.67
N THR A 39 -12.31 17.18 6.33
CA THR A 39 -13.35 17.88 5.54
C THR A 39 -14.65 17.08 5.42
N VAL A 40 -14.60 15.77 5.64
CA VAL A 40 -15.76 14.87 5.54
C VAL A 40 -16.40 14.65 6.91
N VAL A 41 -15.60 14.49 7.95
CA VAL A 41 -16.09 14.26 9.32
C VAL A 41 -16.45 15.60 9.98
N PRO A 42 -17.70 15.80 10.44
CA PRO A 42 -18.11 17.02 11.14
C PRO A 42 -17.20 17.32 12.33
N GLN A 43 -16.84 18.60 12.51
CA GLN A 43 -15.86 19.05 13.51
C GLN A 43 -16.17 18.56 14.93
N GLU A 44 -17.44 18.59 15.33
CA GLU A 44 -17.93 18.11 16.63
C GLU A 44 -17.74 16.60 16.87
N LEU A 45 -17.60 15.81 15.80
CA LEU A 45 -17.41 14.37 15.86
C LEU A 45 -15.95 13.95 15.69
N GLN A 46 -15.06 14.83 15.25
CA GLN A 46 -13.67 14.48 14.92
C GLN A 46 -12.94 13.88 16.14
N GLY A 47 -13.01 14.53 17.30
CA GLY A 47 -12.35 14.04 18.52
C GLY A 47 -12.92 12.73 19.08
N LEU A 48 -14.11 12.30 18.65
CA LEU A 48 -14.71 11.01 19.00
C LEU A 48 -14.47 9.94 17.93
N THR A 49 -14.09 10.35 16.73
CA THR A 49 -13.94 9.46 15.57
C THR A 49 -12.59 8.77 15.65
N PRO A 50 -12.53 7.44 15.77
CA PRO A 50 -11.27 6.71 15.84
C PRO A 50 -10.60 6.64 14.47
N VAL A 51 -9.28 6.87 14.43
CA VAL A 51 -8.48 6.70 13.21
C VAL A 51 -7.54 5.51 13.33
N TYR A 52 -7.49 4.67 12.30
CA TYR A 52 -6.65 3.47 12.25
C TYR A 52 -5.74 3.51 11.03
N LEU A 53 -4.45 3.25 11.23
CA LEU A 53 -3.52 3.01 10.13
C LEU A 53 -3.20 1.53 10.05
N LYS A 54 -3.48 0.90 8.91
CA LYS A 54 -3.23 -0.52 8.70
C LYS A 54 -2.31 -0.71 7.51
N ALA A 55 -1.05 -1.01 7.79
CA ALA A 55 -0.08 -1.25 6.74
C ALA A 55 -0.17 -2.69 6.20
N THR A 56 0.09 -2.84 4.91
CA THR A 56 -0.06 -4.09 4.18
C THR A 56 1.30 -4.66 3.76
N ALA A 57 1.31 -5.47 2.70
CA ALA A 57 2.44 -6.29 2.27
C ALA A 57 3.76 -5.52 2.10
N GLY A 58 3.74 -4.27 1.62
CA GLY A 58 4.95 -3.47 1.42
C GLY A 58 5.77 -3.27 2.70
N MET A 59 5.13 -3.07 3.85
CA MET A 59 5.84 -2.92 5.14
C MET A 59 6.40 -4.24 5.67
N ARG A 60 5.86 -5.39 5.25
CA ARG A 60 6.36 -6.71 5.68
C ARG A 60 7.68 -7.10 5.02
N LEU A 61 8.09 -6.35 4.00
CA LEU A 61 9.34 -6.55 3.26
C LEU A 61 10.54 -5.84 3.86
N LEU A 62 10.31 -4.92 4.79
CA LEU A 62 11.35 -4.09 5.38
C LEU A 62 12.00 -4.79 6.58
N GLU A 63 13.20 -4.34 6.95
CA GLU A 63 13.82 -4.79 8.19
C GLU A 63 13.02 -4.29 9.40
N PRO A 64 12.96 -5.04 10.52
CA PRO A 64 12.19 -4.64 11.70
C PRO A 64 12.50 -3.23 12.19
N ASN A 65 13.78 -2.84 12.18
CA ASN A 65 14.21 -1.50 12.61
C ASN A 65 13.66 -0.39 11.71
N ASP A 66 13.57 -0.63 10.40
CA ASP A 66 13.02 0.35 9.45
C ASP A 66 11.51 0.50 9.63
N VAL A 67 10.83 -0.62 9.88
CA VAL A 67 9.39 -0.62 10.21
C VAL A 67 9.17 0.20 11.48
N ASP A 68 9.91 -0.08 12.54
CA ASP A 68 9.78 0.61 13.83
C ASP A 68 10.06 2.11 13.69
N ALA A 69 11.13 2.50 12.97
CA ALA A 69 11.46 3.89 12.73
C ALA A 69 10.33 4.65 12.00
N ILE A 70 9.70 4.04 11.00
CA ILE A 70 8.55 4.62 10.29
C ILE A 70 7.32 4.69 11.22
N PHE A 71 7.02 3.62 11.94
CA PHE A 71 5.86 3.58 12.83
C PHE A 71 5.99 4.50 14.04
N ASP A 72 7.20 4.81 14.50
CA ASP A 72 7.44 5.83 15.51
C ASP A 72 7.03 7.22 15.01
N GLN A 73 7.40 7.57 13.77
CA GLN A 73 6.98 8.84 13.16
C GLN A 73 5.46 8.90 12.98
N ILE A 74 4.84 7.78 12.59
CA ILE A 74 3.39 7.65 12.46
C ILE A 74 2.73 7.85 13.84
N ASN A 75 3.13 7.09 14.86
CA ASN A 75 2.53 7.19 16.20
C ASN A 75 2.66 8.61 16.76
N GLN A 76 3.83 9.25 16.61
CA GLN A 76 4.01 10.65 17.02
C GLN A 76 3.04 11.60 16.32
N LEU A 77 2.84 11.45 15.01
CA LEU A 77 1.89 12.28 14.26
C LEU A 77 0.44 12.07 14.74
N PHE A 78 0.04 10.82 14.93
CA PHE A 78 -1.33 10.50 15.32
C PHE A 78 -1.62 10.82 16.79
N GLU A 79 -0.61 10.85 17.66
CA GLU A 79 -0.71 11.30 19.05
C GLU A 79 -0.74 12.82 19.19
N ASP A 80 -0.13 13.55 18.25
CA ASP A 80 -0.10 15.01 18.26
C ASP A 80 -1.46 15.59 17.88
N SER A 81 -2.22 16.03 18.89
CA SER A 81 -3.54 16.66 18.70
C SER A 81 -3.50 17.98 17.92
N SER A 82 -2.31 18.57 17.71
CA SER A 82 -2.16 19.74 16.82
C SER A 82 -2.15 19.37 15.34
N GLN A 83 -1.89 18.11 15.01
CA GLN A 83 -1.80 17.60 13.63
C GLN A 83 -2.91 16.59 13.31
N ASN A 84 -3.37 15.83 14.30
CA ASN A 84 -4.43 14.84 14.15
C ASN A 84 -5.69 15.27 14.92
N PRO A 85 -6.81 15.56 14.24
CA PRO A 85 -8.07 15.91 14.91
C PRO A 85 -8.87 14.68 15.40
N PHE A 86 -8.44 13.47 15.05
CA PHE A 86 -9.16 12.23 15.34
C PHE A 86 -8.68 11.54 16.61
N LYS A 87 -9.56 10.74 17.23
CA LYS A 87 -9.18 9.88 18.34
C LYS A 87 -8.15 8.85 17.87
N PHE A 88 -7.05 8.73 18.60
CA PHE A 88 -6.02 7.72 18.35
C PHE A 88 -5.52 7.09 19.65
N GLU A 89 -5.14 5.82 19.59
CA GLU A 89 -4.52 5.09 20.69
C GLU A 89 -3.33 4.28 20.14
N ARG A 90 -2.23 4.17 20.92
CA ARG A 90 -1.10 3.32 20.53
C ARG A 90 -1.55 1.90 20.21
N GLY A 91 -1.03 1.35 19.12
CA GLY A 91 -1.41 0.03 18.60
C GLY A 91 -2.56 0.06 17.58
N TRP A 92 -3.21 1.20 17.36
CA TRP A 92 -4.17 1.37 16.27
C TRP A 92 -3.48 1.52 14.92
N ALA A 93 -2.27 2.08 14.90
CA ALA A 93 -1.34 1.97 13.78
C ALA A 93 -0.57 0.64 13.87
N LYS A 94 -0.75 -0.26 12.90
CA LYS A 94 0.03 -1.52 12.84
C LYS A 94 0.13 -2.10 11.45
N VAL A 95 1.16 -2.90 11.21
CA VAL A 95 1.22 -3.82 10.07
C VAL A 95 0.21 -4.94 10.31
N ILE A 96 -0.69 -5.19 9.36
CA ILE A 96 -1.62 -6.32 9.45
C ILE A 96 -0.79 -7.60 9.36
N SER A 97 -0.93 -8.50 10.34
CA SER A 97 -0.35 -9.83 10.29
C SER A 97 -1.27 -10.81 9.54
N VAL A 98 -0.68 -11.88 9.03
CA VAL A 98 -1.37 -13.00 8.35
C VAL A 98 -2.23 -13.82 9.34
N PHE A 99 -2.01 -13.67 10.64
CA PHE A 99 -2.88 -14.25 11.66
C PHE A 99 -3.18 -13.20 12.71
N SER A 100 -4.43 -12.74 12.75
CA SER A 100 -4.91 -11.77 13.73
C SER A 100 -6.23 -12.27 14.28
N PRO A 101 -6.33 -12.59 15.58
CA PRO A 101 -7.62 -12.95 16.18
C PRO A 101 -8.57 -11.77 16.04
N LEU A 102 -9.75 -12.03 15.48
CA LEU A 102 -10.77 -11.02 15.25
C LEU A 102 -11.94 -11.26 16.19
N SER A 103 -12.29 -10.25 16.99
CA SER A 103 -13.47 -10.30 17.85
C SER A 103 -14.56 -9.43 17.25
N ILE A 104 -15.69 -10.03 16.88
CA ILE A 104 -16.87 -9.33 16.35
C ILE A 104 -18.02 -9.60 17.32
N LEU A 105 -18.62 -8.56 17.90
CA LEU A 105 -19.77 -8.66 18.80
C LEU A 105 -19.56 -9.69 19.92
N ALA A 106 -18.42 -9.58 20.62
CA ALA A 106 -17.96 -10.48 21.68
C ALA A 106 -17.67 -11.94 21.27
N SER A 107 -17.86 -12.29 19.99
CA SER A 107 -17.49 -13.60 19.45
C SER A 107 -16.05 -13.56 18.93
N ARG A 108 -15.23 -14.52 19.35
CA ARG A 108 -13.83 -14.65 18.91
C ARG A 108 -13.76 -15.55 17.68
N TYR A 109 -13.09 -15.08 16.64
CA TYR A 109 -12.86 -15.80 15.40
C TYR A 109 -11.36 -15.99 15.17
N ASP A 110 -10.98 -17.23 14.91
CA ASP A 110 -9.67 -17.59 14.38
C ASP A 110 -9.75 -17.60 12.86
N LEU A 111 -9.50 -16.44 12.26
CA LEU A 111 -9.56 -16.27 10.81
C LEU A 111 -8.26 -16.76 10.18
N TYR A 112 -8.35 -17.77 9.33
CA TYR A 112 -7.27 -18.06 8.38
C TYR A 112 -7.25 -16.98 7.31
N THR A 113 -6.14 -16.24 7.23
CA THR A 113 -5.86 -15.37 6.10
C THR A 113 -4.49 -15.71 5.56
N ASN A 114 -4.32 -15.66 4.24
CA ASN A 114 -3.05 -15.86 3.57
C ASN A 114 -2.94 -14.86 2.43
N SER A 115 -1.74 -14.33 2.23
CA SER A 115 -1.44 -13.36 1.21
C SER A 115 -0.18 -13.80 0.48
N TYR A 116 -0.35 -14.27 -0.75
CA TYR A 116 0.77 -14.68 -1.60
C TYR A 116 1.46 -13.45 -2.17
N LEU A 117 2.57 -13.07 -1.52
CA LEU A 117 3.34 -11.91 -1.93
C LEU A 117 3.84 -12.09 -3.38
N LYS A 118 3.72 -11.02 -4.17
CA LYS A 118 4.06 -10.95 -5.59
C LYS A 118 3.12 -11.69 -6.56
N PHE A 119 1.99 -12.20 -6.08
CA PHE A 119 0.94 -12.81 -6.93
C PHE A 119 -0.22 -11.85 -7.26
N GLY A 120 -0.13 -10.59 -6.84
CA GLY A 120 -1.03 -9.55 -7.31
C GLY A 120 -0.76 -9.23 -8.80
N GLN A 121 -1.76 -8.73 -9.51
CA GLN A 121 -1.72 -8.51 -10.97
C GLN A 121 -0.41 -7.86 -11.46
N ASP A 122 -0.04 -6.72 -10.90
CA ASP A 122 1.14 -5.96 -11.33
C ASP A 122 2.44 -6.74 -11.07
N GLN A 123 2.54 -7.40 -9.92
CA GLN A 123 3.74 -8.15 -9.55
C GLN A 123 3.85 -9.47 -10.33
N PHE A 124 2.72 -10.11 -10.63
CA PHE A 124 2.68 -11.27 -11.50
C PHE A 124 3.11 -10.89 -12.92
N ARG A 125 2.63 -9.75 -13.43
CA ARG A 125 3.06 -9.22 -14.74
C ARG A 125 4.56 -8.96 -14.78
N LEU A 126 5.12 -8.30 -13.77
CA LEU A 126 6.57 -8.07 -13.69
C LEU A 126 7.37 -9.39 -13.65
N GLN A 127 6.89 -10.40 -12.91
CA GLN A 127 7.52 -11.72 -12.92
C GLN A 127 7.44 -12.41 -14.28
N LEU A 128 6.27 -12.40 -14.92
CA LEU A 128 6.07 -12.96 -16.25
C LEU A 128 7.02 -12.30 -17.26
N TYR A 129 7.10 -10.97 -17.24
CA TYR A 129 7.98 -10.23 -18.14
C TYR A 129 9.46 -10.49 -17.83
N GLY A 130 9.83 -10.64 -16.56
CA GLY A 130 11.16 -11.08 -16.17
C GLY A 130 11.52 -12.46 -16.72
N LEU A 131 10.60 -13.42 -16.62
CA LEU A 131 10.79 -14.77 -17.19
C LEU A 131 10.95 -14.73 -18.71
N LEU A 132 10.09 -13.97 -19.41
CA LEU A 132 10.17 -13.80 -20.85
C LEU A 132 11.50 -13.12 -21.26
N TYR A 133 11.93 -12.10 -20.53
CA TYR A 133 13.20 -11.41 -20.75
C TYR A 133 14.41 -12.33 -20.55
N ASP A 134 14.40 -13.17 -19.52
CA ASP A 134 15.49 -14.11 -19.24
C ASP A 134 15.55 -15.25 -20.26
N GLN A 135 14.42 -15.59 -20.89
CA GLN A 135 14.32 -16.60 -21.96
C GLN A 135 14.55 -16.03 -23.36
N ALA A 136 14.46 -14.72 -23.55
CA ALA A 136 14.61 -14.09 -24.85
C ALA A 136 16.04 -14.22 -25.40
N ALA A 137 16.15 -14.57 -26.69
CA ALA A 137 17.43 -14.65 -27.38
C ALA A 137 18.06 -13.26 -27.58
N ASP A 138 17.24 -12.24 -27.85
CA ASP A 138 17.66 -10.84 -27.94
C ASP A 138 16.88 -9.99 -26.92
N LYS A 139 17.60 -9.50 -25.92
CA LYS A 139 17.06 -8.67 -24.82
C LYS A 139 16.72 -7.24 -25.25
N ASN A 140 17.17 -6.80 -26.42
CA ASN A 140 16.89 -5.46 -26.94
C ASN A 140 15.69 -5.42 -27.89
N ALA A 141 15.26 -6.59 -28.39
CA ALA A 141 14.11 -6.76 -29.26
C ALA A 141 12.79 -6.75 -28.46
N TYR A 142 11.67 -6.66 -29.19
CA TYR A 142 10.37 -6.91 -28.62
C TYR A 142 10.18 -8.42 -28.39
N ILE A 143 9.68 -8.77 -27.20
CA ILE A 143 9.43 -10.15 -26.79
C ILE A 143 7.93 -10.41 -26.84
N ASP A 144 7.54 -11.50 -27.49
CA ASP A 144 6.13 -11.88 -27.63
C ASP A 144 5.56 -12.42 -26.31
N ASN A 145 4.44 -11.85 -25.87
CA ASN A 145 3.65 -12.34 -24.75
C ASN A 145 2.26 -12.81 -25.24
N PRO A 146 1.94 -14.11 -25.15
CA PRO A 146 0.64 -14.65 -25.59
C PRO A 146 -0.54 -14.28 -24.71
N CYS A 147 -0.29 -13.68 -23.55
CA CYS A 147 -1.35 -13.19 -22.67
C CYS A 147 -1.81 -11.77 -23.00
N ASP A 148 -1.09 -11.04 -23.85
CA ASP A 148 -1.44 -9.67 -24.26
C ASP A 148 -2.08 -9.65 -25.66
N LEU A 149 -2.97 -8.68 -25.89
CA LEU A 149 -3.70 -8.53 -27.16
C LEU A 149 -2.77 -8.12 -28.31
N VAL A 150 -3.07 -8.56 -29.54
CA VAL A 150 -2.32 -8.12 -30.72
C VAL A 150 -2.36 -6.61 -30.88
N GLY A 151 -1.19 -6.02 -31.16
CA GLY A 151 -0.98 -4.58 -31.28
C GLY A 151 -0.71 -3.86 -29.95
N TYR A 152 -0.82 -4.56 -28.82
CA TYR A 152 -0.37 -4.02 -27.53
C TYR A 152 1.16 -4.10 -27.42
N ASN A 153 1.80 -2.96 -27.18
CA ASN A 153 3.24 -2.86 -26.96
C ASN A 153 3.49 -2.09 -25.66
N THR A 154 4.39 -2.59 -24.81
CA THR A 154 4.81 -1.91 -23.59
C THR A 154 6.32 -2.04 -23.36
N THR A 155 6.87 -1.13 -22.57
CA THR A 155 8.25 -1.18 -22.08
C THR A 155 8.20 -1.09 -20.57
N GLU A 156 8.63 -2.14 -19.88
CA GLU A 156 8.60 -2.21 -18.42
C GLU A 156 10.01 -2.24 -17.84
N ASP A 157 10.21 -1.46 -16.78
CA ASP A 157 11.40 -1.54 -15.94
C ASP A 157 11.26 -2.71 -14.97
N LEU A 158 12.15 -3.69 -15.10
CA LEU A 158 12.18 -4.88 -14.26
C LEU A 158 13.09 -4.68 -13.03
N GLY A 159 13.71 -3.51 -12.90
CA GLY A 159 14.75 -3.23 -11.91
C GLY A 159 16.11 -3.78 -12.31
N GLU A 160 17.16 -3.42 -11.56
CA GLU A 160 18.54 -3.89 -11.77
C GLU A 160 19.08 -3.59 -13.19
N ASN A 161 18.73 -2.42 -13.75
CA ASN A 161 19.06 -2.02 -15.13
C ASN A 161 18.52 -2.98 -16.21
N ARG A 162 17.47 -3.75 -15.91
CA ARG A 162 16.75 -4.57 -16.90
C ARG A 162 15.50 -3.85 -17.35
N THR A 163 15.35 -3.68 -18.65
CA THR A 163 14.14 -3.10 -19.25
C THR A 163 13.65 -4.02 -20.35
N ALA A 164 12.42 -4.51 -20.22
CA ALA A 164 11.83 -5.46 -21.17
C ALA A 164 10.86 -4.74 -22.10
N LYS A 165 11.02 -4.95 -23.41
CA LYS A 165 10.06 -4.53 -24.43
C LYS A 165 9.15 -5.71 -24.74
N ILE A 166 7.87 -5.60 -24.41
CA ILE A 166 6.90 -6.68 -24.57
C ILE A 166 5.90 -6.28 -25.65
N GLN A 167 5.53 -7.22 -26.51
CA GLN A 167 4.45 -7.08 -27.48
C GLN A 167 3.46 -8.23 -27.36
N GLY A 168 2.18 -7.98 -27.63
CA GLY A 168 1.15 -9.01 -27.65
C GLY A 168 1.31 -9.95 -28.84
N GLY A 169 1.46 -11.24 -28.55
CA GLY A 169 1.77 -12.28 -29.54
C GLY A 169 0.69 -13.36 -29.60
N ILE A 170 -0.10 -13.36 -30.67
CA ILE A 170 -1.11 -14.37 -31.02
C ILE A 170 -2.40 -14.29 -30.17
N PHE A 171 -3.25 -13.31 -30.52
CA PHE A 171 -4.70 -13.40 -30.79
C PHE A 171 -5.13 -12.15 -31.57
#